data_AF-A0A1Y1QSL4-F1
#
_entry.id   AF-A0A1Y1QSL4-F1
#
_cell.length_a   1.000
_cell.length_b   1.000
_cell.length_c   1.000
_cell.angle_alpha   90.00
_cell.angle_beta   90.00
_cell.angle_gamma   90.00
#
_symmetry.space_group_name_H-M   'P 1'
#
loop_
_entity.id
_entity.type
_entity.pdbx_description
1 polymer ?
#
loop_
_entity_poly.entity_id
_entity_poly.type
_entity_poly.pdbx_seq_one_letter_code
_entity_poly.pdbx_strand_id
1 'polypeptide(L)'
;MSGGHFQHAYSSAGNFAEDLKMELDTCNEPDEYGELHNQYEPATRAKLLEIANLAAHVSKLMREAEWLYSGDTGDESFMKRVAKIEADFQPTAAKSNGTC
;
A
#
# COMPACT_ATOMS: atom_id res chain seq x y z
N MET A 1 -18.89 -5.67 16.79
CA MET A 1 -18.43 -4.78 15.71
C MET A 1 -19.16 -5.20 14.45
N SER A 2 -19.85 -4.30 13.75
CA SER A 2 -20.41 -4.66 12.44
C SER A 2 -19.25 -5.03 11.54
N GLY A 3 -19.28 -6.22 10.94
CA GLY A 3 -18.16 -6.79 10.19
C GLY A 3 -17.86 -6.10 8.86
N GLY A 4 -18.21 -4.81 8.69
CA GLY A 4 -18.15 -4.11 7.41
C GLY A 4 -19.02 -4.74 6.32
N HIS A 5 -19.22 -4.03 5.22
CA HIS A 5 -19.84 -4.58 4.01
C HIS A 5 -18.90 -5.58 3.32
N PHE A 6 -17.60 -5.29 3.26
CA PHE A 6 -16.57 -6.15 2.67
C PHE A 6 -15.53 -6.62 3.70
N GLN A 7 -15.93 -6.84 4.96
CA GLN A 7 -15.03 -7.39 6.00
C GLN A 7 -13.78 -6.55 6.24
N HIS A 8 -13.86 -5.25 5.99
CA HIS A 8 -12.73 -4.34 6.07
C HIS A 8 -11.52 -4.81 5.25
N ALA A 9 -11.74 -5.47 4.10
CA ALA A 9 -10.66 -6.00 3.25
C ALA A 9 -9.61 -4.94 2.83
N TYR A 10 -10.01 -3.66 2.82
CA TYR A 10 -9.08 -2.55 2.61
C TYR A 10 -7.93 -2.53 3.63
N SER A 11 -8.18 -2.96 4.87
CA SER A 11 -7.17 -3.01 5.92
C SER A 11 -6.09 -4.02 5.60
N SER A 12 -6.43 -5.21 5.11
CA SER A 12 -5.46 -6.23 4.70
C SER A 12 -4.59 -5.76 3.54
N ALA A 13 -5.16 -5.07 2.55
CA ALA A 13 -4.41 -4.48 1.45
C ALA A 13 -3.46 -3.35 1.92
N GLY A 14 -3.91 -2.55 2.90
CA GLY A 14 -3.10 -1.52 3.54
C GLY A 14 -1.93 -2.10 4.32
N ASN A 15 -2.20 -3.07 5.21
CA ASN A 15 -1.18 -3.75 6.01
C ASN A 15 -0.13 -4.41 5.11
N PHE A 16 -0.55 -5.14 4.07
CA PHE A 16 0.39 -5.71 3.10
C PHE A 16 1.34 -4.66 2.49
N ALA A 17 0.81 -3.48 2.15
CA ALA A 17 1.62 -2.42 1.57
C ALA A 17 2.62 -1.82 2.57
N GLU A 18 2.23 -1.71 3.85
CA GLU A 18 3.10 -1.21 4.92
C GLU A 18 4.18 -2.23 5.29
N ASP A 19 3.78 -3.48 5.49
CA ASP A 19 4.68 -4.59 5.80
C ASP A 19 5.73 -4.76 4.70
N LEU A 20 5.32 -4.74 3.42
CA LEU A 20 6.26 -4.85 2.30
C LEU A 20 7.25 -3.68 2.25
N LYS A 21 6.84 -2.45 2.61
CA LYS A 21 7.77 -1.31 2.67
C LYS A 21 8.76 -1.47 3.82
N MET A 22 8.28 -1.90 4.98
CA MET A 22 9.12 -2.15 6.14
C MET A 22 10.20 -3.19 5.83
N GLU A 23 9.82 -4.32 5.21
CA GLU A 23 10.75 -5.36 4.78
C GLU A 23 11.80 -4.88 3.74
N LEU A 24 11.43 -3.92 2.89
CA LEU A 24 12.35 -3.31 1.93
C LEU A 24 13.29 -2.26 2.56
N ASP A 25 12.92 -1.71 3.72
CA ASP A 25 13.71 -0.75 4.48
C ASP A 25 14.72 -1.45 5.41
N THR A 26 14.41 -2.67 5.87
CA THR A 26 15.27 -3.49 6.73
C THR A 26 16.36 -4.29 5.99
N CYS A 27 16.55 -4.10 4.68
CA CYS A 27 17.50 -4.89 3.86
C CYS A 27 18.99 -4.81 4.28
N ASN A 28 19.33 -3.84 5.12
CA ASN A 28 20.68 -3.62 5.67
C ASN A 28 20.79 -3.94 7.17
N GLU A 29 19.71 -4.42 7.78
CA GLU A 29 19.69 -4.79 9.19
C GLU A 29 20.01 -6.28 9.32
N PRO A 30 21.17 -6.66 9.89
CA PRO A 30 21.46 -8.06 10.14
C PRO A 30 20.51 -8.61 11.20
N ASP A 31 20.07 -9.85 11.03
CA ASP A 31 19.27 -10.54 12.02
C ASP A 31 20.08 -10.93 13.27
N GLU A 32 19.45 -11.67 14.19
CA GLU A 32 20.10 -12.16 15.43
C GLU A 32 21.30 -13.10 15.18
N TYR A 33 21.45 -13.61 13.95
CA TYR A 33 22.56 -14.45 13.50
C TYR A 33 23.58 -13.71 12.65
N GLY A 34 23.37 -12.40 12.38
CA GLY A 34 24.27 -11.59 11.57
C GLY A 34 23.99 -11.66 10.06
N GLU A 35 22.89 -12.29 9.64
CA GLU A 35 22.54 -12.46 8.23
C GLU A 35 21.72 -11.28 7.70
N LEU A 36 22.09 -10.79 6.52
CA LEU A 36 21.34 -9.74 5.83
C LEU A 36 20.29 -10.38 4.92
N HIS A 37 19.03 -10.05 5.18
CA HIS A 37 17.88 -10.52 4.39
C HIS A 37 17.43 -9.45 3.40
N ASN A 38 16.55 -9.83 2.46
CA ASN A 38 15.89 -8.90 1.53
C ASN A 38 16.83 -8.08 0.62
N GLN A 39 18.03 -8.60 0.35
CA GLN A 39 18.96 -8.05 -0.62
C GLN A 39 18.54 -8.41 -2.05
N TYR A 40 17.63 -7.61 -2.60
CA TYR A 40 17.17 -7.77 -3.97
C TYR A 40 17.91 -6.85 -4.94
N GLU A 41 18.08 -7.31 -6.18
CA GLU A 41 18.56 -6.48 -7.28
C GLU A 41 17.72 -5.19 -7.43
N PRO A 42 18.32 -4.05 -7.85
CA PRO A 42 17.62 -2.77 -7.90
C PRO A 42 16.31 -2.78 -8.69
N ALA A 43 16.28 -3.51 -9.81
CA ALA A 43 15.07 -3.65 -10.64
C ALA A 43 13.94 -4.40 -9.90
N THR A 44 14.29 -5.44 -9.14
CA THR A 44 13.34 -6.20 -8.32
C THR A 44 12.82 -5.33 -7.19
N ARG A 45 13.70 -4.61 -6.47
CA ARG A 45 13.32 -3.68 -5.40
C ARG A 45 12.38 -2.57 -5.90
N ALA A 46 12.68 -2.00 -7.08
CA ALA A 46 11.83 -1.00 -7.70
C ALA A 46 10.42 -1.54 -7.99
N LYS A 47 10.32 -2.79 -8.49
CA LYS A 47 9.03 -3.43 -8.74
C LYS A 47 8.26 -3.74 -7.44
N LEU A 48 8.96 -4.20 -6.40
CA LEU A 48 8.34 -4.44 -5.09
C LEU A 48 7.79 -3.14 -4.47
N LEU A 49 8.53 -2.03 -4.59
CA LEU A 49 8.07 -0.71 -4.14
C LEU A 49 6.86 -0.21 -4.96
N GLU A 50 6.84 -0.44 -6.27
CA GLU A 50 5.68 -0.16 -7.14
C GLU A 50 4.45 -0.96 -6.69
N ILE A 51 4.62 -2.25 -6.39
CA ILE A 51 3.54 -3.11 -5.86
C ILE A 51 3.02 -2.57 -4.53
N ALA A 52 3.91 -2.21 -3.59
CA ALA A 52 3.50 -1.65 -2.30
C ALA A 52 2.74 -0.33 -2.47
N ASN A 53 3.19 0.56 -3.36
CA ASN A 53 2.51 1.82 -3.64
C ASN A 53 1.14 1.60 -4.29
N LEU A 54 1.04 0.65 -5.22
CA LEU A 54 -0.24 0.29 -5.84
C LEU A 54 -1.21 -0.31 -4.83
N ALA A 55 -0.76 -1.23 -3.98
CA ALA A 55 -1.58 -1.83 -2.93
C ALA A 55 -2.09 -0.78 -1.92
N ALA A 56 -1.24 0.17 -1.51
CA ALA A 56 -1.63 1.29 -0.65
C ALA A 56 -2.62 2.25 -1.33
N HIS A 57 -2.56 2.39 -2.65
CA HIS A 57 -3.54 3.18 -3.41
C HIS A 57 -4.88 2.45 -3.49
N VAL A 58 -4.85 1.17 -3.88
CA VAL A 58 -6.04 0.33 -3.97
C VAL A 58 -6.74 0.21 -2.61
N SER A 59 -5.99 0.09 -1.51
CA SER A 59 -6.59 0.05 -0.16
C SER A 59 -7.40 1.31 0.16
N LYS A 60 -6.93 2.50 -0.24
CA LYS A 60 -7.69 3.75 -0.06
C LYS A 60 -8.99 3.74 -0.87
N LEU A 61 -8.94 3.28 -2.12
CA LEU A 61 -10.13 3.16 -2.97
C LEU A 61 -11.14 2.13 -2.41
N MET A 62 -10.64 0.98 -1.95
CA MET A 62 -11.45 -0.06 -1.30
C MET A 62 -12.18 0.49 -0.06
N ARG A 63 -11.52 1.35 0.73
CA ARG A 63 -12.14 1.98 1.90
C ARG A 63 -13.29 2.91 1.53
N GLU A 64 -13.16 3.70 0.46
CA GLU A 64 -14.27 4.56 0.02
C GLU A 64 -15.45 3.72 -0.50
N ALA A 65 -15.18 2.59 -1.17
CA ALA A 65 -16.22 1.65 -1.57
C ALA A 65 -16.92 1.00 -0.36
N GLU A 66 -16.16 0.56 0.65
CA GLU A 66 -16.67 0.03 1.91
C GLU A 66 -17.65 1.01 2.59
N TRP A 67 -17.27 2.28 2.69
CA TRP A 67 -18.09 3.32 3.30
C TRP A 67 -19.36 3.61 2.49
N LEU A 68 -19.26 3.60 1.15
CA LEU A 68 -20.42 3.83 0.29
C LEU A 68 -21.47 2.72 0.49
N TYR A 69 -21.03 1.46 0.49
CA TYR A 69 -21.92 0.31 0.65
C TYR A 69 -22.43 0.11 2.08
N SER A 70 -21.72 0.64 3.08
CA SER A 70 -22.18 0.63 4.48
C SER A 70 -23.14 1.78 4.79
N GLY A 71 -23.32 2.74 3.87
CA GLY A 71 -24.14 3.94 4.09
C GLY A 71 -23.44 5.03 4.92
N ASP A 72 -22.13 4.90 5.16
CA ASP A 72 -21.32 5.89 5.90
C ASP A 72 -21.00 7.14 5.05
N THR A 73 -21.12 7.02 3.73
CA THR A 73 -20.94 8.12 2.78
C THR A 73 -21.95 8.01 1.63
N GLY A 74 -22.20 9.11 0.92
CA GLY A 74 -23.05 9.14 -0.27
C GLY A 74 -22.26 9.41 -1.55
N ASP A 75 -22.90 9.21 -2.71
CA ASP A 75 -22.29 9.26 -4.05
C ASP A 75 -21.40 10.49 -4.29
N GLU A 76 -21.87 11.70 -3.94
CA GLU A 76 -21.09 12.92 -4.13
C GLU A 76 -19.79 12.92 -3.31
N SER A 77 -19.88 12.47 -2.05
CA SER A 77 -18.72 12.40 -1.17
C SER A 77 -17.75 11.31 -1.61
N PHE A 78 -18.27 10.16 -2.05
CA PHE A 78 -17.47 9.09 -2.66
C PHE A 78 -16.67 9.60 -3.85
N MET A 79 -17.33 10.21 -4.84
CA MET A 79 -16.66 10.68 -6.05
C MET A 79 -15.61 11.76 -5.77
N LYS A 80 -15.89 12.70 -4.85
CA LYS A 80 -14.91 13.73 -4.45
C LYS A 80 -13.66 13.12 -3.81
N ARG A 81 -13.82 12.09 -2.96
CA ARG A 81 -12.70 11.44 -2.27
C ARG A 81 -11.90 10.55 -3.21
N VAL A 82 -12.56 9.79 -4.08
CA VAL A 82 -11.91 8.98 -5.13
C VAL A 82 -11.05 9.88 -6.02
N ALA A 83 -11.61 10.98 -6.54
CA ALA A 83 -10.85 11.91 -7.38
C ALA A 83 -9.61 12.47 -6.68
N LYS A 84 -9.70 12.75 -5.37
CA LYS A 84 -8.54 13.16 -4.57
C LYS A 84 -7.49 12.05 -4.45
N ILE A 85 -7.92 10.82 -4.15
CA ILE A 85 -7.03 9.65 -4.03
C ILE A 85 -6.31 9.37 -5.35
N GLU A 86 -7.01 9.49 -6.48
CA GLU A 86 -6.45 9.30 -7.82
C GLU A 86 -5.49 10.43 -8.20
N ALA A 87 -5.81 11.68 -7.87
CA ALA A 87 -4.92 12.82 -8.10
C ALA A 87 -3.62 12.73 -7.28
N ASP A 88 -3.70 12.21 -6.05
CA ASP A 88 -2.54 11.99 -5.18
C ASP A 88 -1.71 10.76 -5.60
N PHE A 89 -2.24 9.89 -6.45
CA PHE A 89 -1.54 8.69 -6.90
C PHE A 89 -0.57 9.01 -8.03
N GLN A 90 0.71 9.01 -7.67
CA GLN A 90 1.79 8.99 -8.64
C GLN A 90 2.25 7.54 -8.79
N PRO A 91 1.99 6.87 -9.94
CA PRO A 91 2.62 5.60 -10.26
C PRO A 91 4.10 5.89 -10.50
N THR A 92 4.87 6.01 -9.42
CA THR A 92 6.30 6.29 -9.52
C THR A 92 7.00 4.99 -9.89
N ALA A 93 7.64 4.99 -11.06
CA ALA A 93 8.82 4.16 -11.25
C ALA A 93 9.85 4.68 -10.25
N ALA A 94 10.16 3.90 -9.23
CA ALA A 94 11.20 4.24 -8.27
C ALA A 94 12.49 4.55 -9.04
N LYS A 95 12.93 5.81 -9.04
CA LYS A 95 14.33 6.10 -9.34
C LYS A 95 15.11 5.47 -8.19
N SER A 96 15.74 4.33 -8.45
CA SER A 96 16.63 3.65 -7.52
C SER A 96 17.89 4.49 -7.31
N ASN A 97 17.76 5.63 -6.63
CA ASN A 97 18.87 6.36 -6.08
C ASN A 97 19.14 5.75 -4.70
N GLY A 98 19.90 4.67 -4.69
CA GLY A 98 20.28 4.01 -3.45
C GLY A 98 20.13 2.51 -3.56
N THR A 99 21.29 1.88 -3.74
CA THR A 99 21.68 0.64 -3.07
C THR A 99 20.89 0.40 -1.75
N CYS A 100 20.70 -0.86 -1.37
CA CYS A 100 20.96 -1.14 0.04
C CYS A 100 22.43 -0.69 0.27
#